data_AF-A0A7X9TXU7-F1
#
_entry.id   AF-A0A7X9TXU7-F1
#
_cell.length_a   1.000
_cell.length_b   1.000
_cell.length_c   1.000
_cell.angle_alpha   90.00
_cell.angle_beta   90.00
_cell.angle_gamma   90.00
#
_symmetry.space_group_name_H-M   'P 1'
#
loop_
_entity.id
_entity.type
_entity.pdbx_description
1 polymer ?
#
loop_
_entity_poly.entity_id
_entity_poly.type
_entity_poly.pdbx_seq_one_letter_code
_entity_poly.pdbx_strand_id
1 'polypeptide(L)'
;MKRLAPIIAGAIIMTTTSTEARQPTNEGRRFSPEQVRSVAPALEQYTQDRLYSDVWNRPGLSSRDRSLVTLAALIARGEAPELTQYADLAIESGVTPAEISEVITHLAYYSGWGKAMAAVGPVGEVFAKRGIEADQLPAIRPDPLPLDEKAEAQRAARVGEQFNTVAPGLVQYTTDYLFRDLWLRPDLKPRDRSLVTVAALISVGQVEQITYHLNRAMDSGLTEEQASEVITHLAFYAGWPNAMSALPVAKGVFEKRRN
;
A
#
# COMPACT_ATOMS: atom_id res chain seq x y z
N MET A 1 15.65 -38.68 52.19
CA MET A 1 16.20 -38.75 50.81
C MET A 1 15.08 -38.34 49.86
N LYS A 2 15.20 -37.14 49.25
CA LYS A 2 14.16 -36.52 48.41
C LYS A 2 14.15 -37.15 47.01
N ARG A 3 12.97 -37.51 46.50
CA ARG A 3 12.77 -38.01 45.13
C ARG A 3 12.71 -36.84 44.14
N LEU A 4 13.53 -36.91 43.09
CA LEU A 4 13.50 -36.02 41.92
C LEU A 4 12.44 -36.51 40.92
N ALA A 5 11.60 -35.62 40.41
CA ALA A 5 10.73 -35.86 39.26
C ALA A 5 11.32 -35.16 38.02
N PRO A 6 11.26 -35.75 36.81
CA PRO A 6 11.80 -35.13 35.61
C PRO A 6 10.79 -34.14 35.01
N ILE A 7 11.28 -32.96 34.62
CA ILE A 7 10.52 -31.96 33.86
C ILE A 7 10.64 -32.34 32.38
N ILE A 8 9.50 -32.65 31.76
CA ILE A 8 9.38 -32.84 30.30
C ILE A 8 9.14 -31.46 29.68
N ALA A 9 10.13 -30.92 28.98
CA ALA A 9 9.99 -29.71 28.19
C ALA A 9 9.31 -30.07 26.85
N GLY A 10 8.02 -29.75 26.73
CA GLY A 10 7.29 -29.82 25.47
C GLY A 10 7.65 -28.63 24.58
N ALA A 11 8.35 -28.87 23.47
CA ALA A 11 8.55 -27.87 22.43
C ALA A 11 7.23 -27.67 21.66
N ILE A 12 6.61 -26.50 21.81
CA ILE A 12 5.46 -26.09 21.00
C ILE A 12 6.01 -25.64 19.65
N ILE A 13 5.80 -26.47 18.63
CA ILE A 13 6.07 -26.10 17.23
C ILE A 13 4.92 -25.19 16.80
N MET A 14 5.18 -23.89 16.71
CA MET A 14 4.27 -22.94 16.05
C MET A 14 4.34 -23.19 14.54
N THR A 15 3.34 -23.90 14.01
CA THR A 15 3.12 -23.99 12.57
C THR A 15 2.52 -22.66 12.10
N THR A 16 3.31 -21.86 11.40
CA THR A 16 2.81 -20.69 10.66
C THR A 16 2.00 -21.20 9.47
N THR A 17 0.68 -21.16 9.57
CA THR A 17 -0.19 -21.36 8.41
C THR A 17 -0.02 -20.17 7.48
N SER A 18 0.56 -20.40 6.30
CA SER A 18 0.52 -19.44 5.21
C SER A 18 -0.93 -19.24 4.80
N THR A 19 -1.49 -18.07 5.07
CA THR A 19 -2.82 -17.68 4.59
C THR A 19 -2.72 -17.46 3.09
N GLU A 20 -3.14 -18.45 2.30
CA GLU A 20 -3.37 -18.28 0.85
C GLU A 20 -4.30 -17.08 0.63
N ALA A 21 -3.99 -16.26 -0.38
CA ALA A 21 -4.85 -15.15 -0.74
C ALA A 21 -6.17 -15.71 -1.30
N ARG A 22 -7.23 -15.68 -0.49
CA ARG A 22 -8.55 -16.11 -0.93
C ARG A 22 -9.15 -15.00 -1.79
N GLN A 23 -9.76 -15.36 -2.92
CA GLN A 23 -10.61 -14.41 -3.65
C GLN A 23 -11.65 -13.78 -2.71
N PRO A 24 -12.00 -12.51 -2.90
CA PRO A 24 -13.21 -11.96 -2.32
C PRO A 24 -14.36 -12.94 -2.60
N THR A 25 -15.13 -13.27 -1.56
CA THR A 25 -16.29 -14.16 -1.72
C THR A 25 -17.21 -13.62 -2.82
N ASN A 26 -17.91 -14.50 -3.55
CA ASN A 26 -18.79 -14.08 -4.64
C ASN A 26 -19.85 -13.04 -4.20
N GLU A 27 -20.24 -13.04 -2.92
CA GLU A 27 -21.16 -12.06 -2.32
C GLU A 27 -20.53 -10.68 -2.08
N GLY A 28 -19.20 -10.60 -2.00
CA GLY A 28 -18.45 -9.34 -1.83
C GLY A 28 -18.08 -8.64 -3.13
N ARG A 29 -18.27 -9.28 -4.29
CA ARG A 29 -17.91 -8.71 -5.59
C ARG A 29 -18.96 -7.71 -6.06
N ARG A 30 -18.52 -6.59 -6.63
CA ARG A 30 -19.43 -5.60 -7.24
C ARG A 30 -20.22 -6.19 -8.42
N PHE A 31 -19.58 -7.05 -9.20
CA PHE A 31 -20.20 -7.79 -10.29
C PHE A 31 -20.04 -9.28 -10.04
N SER A 32 -21.15 -10.01 -10.05
CA SER A 32 -21.15 -11.47 -9.95
C SER A 32 -20.41 -12.10 -11.14
N PRO A 33 -19.85 -13.32 -10.98
CA PRO A 33 -19.24 -14.06 -12.08
C PRO A 33 -20.16 -14.19 -13.31
N GLU A 34 -21.47 -14.32 -13.10
CA GLU A 34 -22.45 -14.44 -14.19
C GLU A 34 -22.63 -13.12 -14.95
N GLN A 35 -22.65 -11.98 -14.26
CA GLN A 35 -22.67 -10.66 -14.90
C GLN A 35 -21.40 -10.41 -15.71
N VAL A 36 -20.23 -10.83 -15.22
CA VAL A 36 -18.99 -10.71 -15.99
C VAL A 36 -19.04 -11.65 -17.19
N ARG A 37 -19.49 -12.90 -17.03
CA ARG A 37 -19.60 -13.87 -18.13
C ARG A 37 -20.61 -13.50 -19.21
N SER A 38 -21.67 -12.78 -18.87
CA SER A 38 -22.66 -12.33 -19.86
C SER A 38 -22.12 -11.25 -20.79
N VAL A 39 -21.04 -10.56 -20.41
CA VAL A 39 -20.40 -9.49 -21.20
C VAL A 39 -19.05 -9.95 -21.77
N ALA A 40 -18.18 -10.51 -20.93
CA ALA A 40 -16.79 -10.86 -21.26
C ALA A 40 -16.38 -12.16 -20.53
N PRO A 41 -16.77 -13.35 -21.02
CA PRO A 41 -16.50 -14.62 -20.33
C PRO A 41 -15.01 -14.94 -20.17
N ALA A 42 -14.18 -14.53 -21.14
CA ALA A 42 -12.72 -14.65 -21.01
C ALA A 42 -12.15 -13.81 -19.87
N LEU A 43 -12.76 -12.65 -19.57
CA LEU A 43 -12.32 -11.80 -18.45
C LEU A 43 -12.59 -12.48 -17.11
N GLU A 44 -13.78 -13.09 -16.93
CA GLU A 44 -14.05 -13.86 -15.72
C GLU A 44 -13.06 -15.02 -15.59
N GLN A 45 -12.82 -15.76 -16.68
CA GLN A 45 -11.85 -16.84 -16.65
C GLN A 45 -10.44 -16.36 -16.27
N TYR A 46 -9.93 -15.27 -16.87
CA TYR A 46 -8.61 -14.72 -16.51
C TYR A 46 -8.56 -14.15 -15.09
N THR A 47 -9.67 -13.64 -14.59
CA THR A 47 -9.78 -13.20 -13.19
C THR A 47 -9.54 -14.39 -12.25
N GLN A 48 -10.15 -15.54 -12.55
CA GLN A 48 -9.95 -16.78 -11.80
C GLN A 48 -8.53 -17.34 -11.98
N ASP A 49 -8.18 -17.66 -13.22
CA ASP A 49 -7.01 -18.49 -13.54
C ASP A 49 -5.68 -17.74 -13.43
N ARG A 50 -5.68 -16.42 -13.69
CA ARG A 50 -4.44 -15.62 -13.73
C ARG A 50 -4.34 -14.67 -12.56
N LEU A 51 -5.34 -13.82 -12.35
CA LEU A 51 -5.25 -12.79 -11.32
C LEU A 51 -5.19 -13.41 -9.92
N TYR A 52 -6.20 -14.18 -9.54
CA TYR A 52 -6.26 -14.66 -8.17
C TYR A 52 -5.56 -16.01 -7.94
N SER A 53 -5.56 -16.91 -8.93
CA SER A 53 -4.86 -18.20 -8.79
C SER A 53 -3.33 -18.06 -8.87
N ASP A 54 -2.81 -17.16 -9.69
CA ASP A 54 -1.37 -16.91 -9.83
C ASP A 54 -0.93 -15.61 -9.15
N VAL A 55 -1.29 -14.43 -9.68
CA VAL A 55 -0.71 -13.14 -9.27
C VAL A 55 -0.82 -12.88 -7.76
N TRP A 56 -1.99 -13.11 -7.17
CA TRP A 56 -2.18 -12.94 -5.72
C TRP A 56 -1.45 -13.97 -4.85
N ASN A 57 -1.08 -15.13 -5.41
CA ASN A 57 -0.39 -16.22 -4.70
C ASN A 57 1.13 -16.23 -4.93
N ARG A 58 1.67 -15.32 -5.74
CA ARG A 58 3.12 -15.21 -5.94
C ARG A 58 3.82 -14.87 -4.61
N PRO A 59 4.83 -15.65 -4.18
CA PRO A 59 5.34 -15.62 -2.80
C PRO A 59 6.22 -14.41 -2.45
N GLY A 60 6.72 -13.67 -3.44
CA GLY A 60 7.64 -12.54 -3.21
C GLY A 60 6.98 -11.30 -2.58
N LEU A 61 5.64 -11.28 -2.46
CA LEU A 61 4.90 -10.22 -1.76
C LEU A 61 3.67 -10.82 -1.08
N SER A 62 3.52 -10.53 0.21
CA SER A 62 2.42 -11.06 1.03
C SER A 62 1.05 -10.55 0.58
N SER A 63 -0.02 -11.31 0.87
CA SER A 63 -1.40 -10.90 0.62
C SER A 63 -1.75 -9.57 1.31
N ARG A 64 -1.20 -9.33 2.51
CA ARG A 64 -1.32 -8.07 3.24
C ARG A 64 -0.76 -6.90 2.44
N ASP A 65 0.48 -7.04 1.94
CA ASP A 65 1.13 -5.98 1.17
C ASP A 65 0.47 -5.79 -0.21
N ARG A 66 0.03 -6.88 -0.87
CA ARG A 66 -0.77 -6.81 -2.11
C ARG A 66 -2.07 -6.06 -1.92
N SER A 67 -2.72 -6.25 -0.77
CA SER A 67 -3.92 -5.50 -0.41
C SER A 67 -3.66 -4.01 -0.26
N LEU A 68 -2.58 -3.60 0.43
CA LEU A 68 -2.18 -2.18 0.50
C LEU A 68 -1.88 -1.58 -0.87
N VAL A 69 -1.14 -2.29 -1.71
CA VAL A 69 -0.82 -1.88 -3.10
C VAL A 69 -2.10 -1.72 -3.92
N THR A 70 -3.05 -2.65 -3.78
CA THR A 70 -4.33 -2.64 -4.51
C THR A 70 -5.19 -1.46 -4.08
N LEU A 71 -5.35 -1.23 -2.77
CA LEU A 71 -6.08 -0.06 -2.26
C LEU A 71 -5.47 1.25 -2.78
N ALA A 72 -4.15 1.37 -2.75
CA ALA A 72 -3.46 2.55 -3.24
C ALA A 72 -3.69 2.79 -4.75
N ALA A 73 -3.66 1.72 -5.56
CA ALA A 73 -3.92 1.79 -6.98
C ALA A 73 -5.35 2.25 -7.28
N LEU A 74 -6.35 1.64 -6.64
CA LEU A 74 -7.77 1.97 -6.83
C LEU A 74 -8.07 3.42 -6.42
N ILE A 75 -7.52 3.87 -5.29
CA ILE A 75 -7.66 5.27 -4.85
C ILE A 75 -6.99 6.20 -5.87
N ALA A 76 -5.74 5.97 -6.25
CA ALA A 76 -5.02 6.85 -7.18
C ALA A 76 -5.72 6.98 -8.54
N ARG A 77 -6.31 5.89 -9.03
CA ARG A 77 -7.00 5.82 -10.32
C ARG A 77 -8.45 6.29 -10.29
N GLY A 78 -9.02 6.48 -9.09
CA GLY A 78 -10.41 6.91 -8.93
C GLY A 78 -11.42 5.79 -9.16
N GLU A 79 -11.01 4.55 -8.91
CA GLU A 79 -11.81 3.33 -9.03
C GLU A 79 -12.51 3.02 -7.70
N ALA A 80 -12.95 4.06 -6.99
CA ALA A 80 -13.49 3.97 -5.64
C ALA A 80 -14.64 2.96 -5.45
N PRO A 81 -15.56 2.74 -6.42
CA PRO A 81 -16.59 1.71 -6.27
C PRO A 81 -16.07 0.28 -6.10
N GLU A 82 -14.82 -0.01 -6.47
CA GLU A 82 -14.20 -1.32 -6.22
C GLU A 82 -13.65 -1.44 -4.78
N LEU A 83 -13.55 -0.34 -4.03
CA LEU A 83 -12.95 -0.34 -2.70
C LEU A 83 -13.77 -1.13 -1.68
N THR A 84 -15.09 -1.29 -1.84
CA THR A 84 -15.89 -2.11 -0.93
C THR A 84 -15.35 -3.55 -0.88
N GLN A 85 -15.08 -4.18 -2.03
CA GLN A 85 -14.58 -5.56 -2.06
C GLN A 85 -13.10 -5.65 -1.62
N TYR A 86 -12.29 -4.65 -1.98
CA TYR A 86 -10.85 -4.71 -1.72
C TYR A 86 -10.45 -4.22 -0.32
N ALA A 87 -11.23 -3.35 0.32
CA ALA A 87 -11.04 -3.02 1.73
C ALA A 87 -11.45 -4.21 2.63
N ASP A 88 -12.51 -4.93 2.25
CA ASP A 88 -12.91 -6.17 2.91
C ASP A 88 -11.80 -7.24 2.81
N LEU A 89 -11.29 -7.48 1.60
CA LEU A 89 -10.14 -8.37 1.36
C LEU A 89 -8.87 -7.93 2.11
N ALA A 90 -8.63 -6.62 2.21
CA ALA A 90 -7.48 -6.09 2.93
C ALA A 90 -7.54 -6.45 4.42
N ILE A 91 -8.70 -6.31 5.05
CA ILE A 91 -8.90 -6.69 6.45
C ILE A 91 -8.70 -8.20 6.63
N GLU A 92 -9.24 -9.03 5.73
CA GLU A 92 -9.03 -10.49 5.75
C GLU A 92 -7.56 -10.88 5.57
N SER A 93 -6.82 -10.09 4.79
CA SER A 93 -5.38 -10.25 4.58
C SER A 93 -4.53 -9.72 5.74
N GLY A 94 -5.14 -9.16 6.79
CA GLY A 94 -4.46 -8.65 7.98
C GLY A 94 -4.05 -7.18 7.92
N VAL A 95 -4.58 -6.38 6.98
CA VAL A 95 -4.47 -4.92 7.02
C VAL A 95 -5.46 -4.39 8.07
N THR A 96 -4.98 -3.56 8.99
CA THR A 96 -5.83 -3.02 10.05
C THR A 96 -6.73 -1.87 9.55
N PRO A 97 -7.87 -1.59 10.22
CA PRO A 97 -8.68 -0.42 9.88
C PRO A 97 -7.92 0.90 9.98
N ALA A 98 -7.01 1.01 10.96
CA ALA A 98 -6.13 2.15 11.12
C ALA A 98 -5.22 2.36 9.89
N GLU A 99 -4.60 1.30 9.40
CA GLU A 99 -3.78 1.35 8.18
C GLU A 99 -4.60 1.75 6.95
N ILE A 100 -5.80 1.19 6.76
CA ILE A 100 -6.69 1.56 5.63
C ILE A 100 -7.06 3.05 5.70
N SER A 101 -7.46 3.53 6.87
CA SER A 101 -7.77 4.95 7.09
C SER A 101 -6.57 5.83 6.77
N GLU A 102 -5.38 5.46 7.24
CA GLU A 102 -4.16 6.22 7.03
C GLU A 102 -3.68 6.19 5.56
N VAL A 103 -3.96 5.11 4.80
CA VAL A 103 -3.78 5.08 3.34
C VAL A 103 -4.67 6.14 2.67
N ILE A 104 -5.94 6.26 3.05
CA ILE A 104 -6.86 7.27 2.49
C ILE A 104 -6.33 8.68 2.80
N THR A 105 -5.94 8.94 4.04
CA THR A 105 -5.37 10.24 4.45
C THR A 105 -4.09 10.55 3.67
N HIS A 106 -3.16 9.60 3.57
CA HIS A 106 -1.90 9.79 2.84
C HIS A 106 -2.13 10.09 1.36
N LEU A 107 -3.06 9.38 0.73
CA LEU A 107 -3.37 9.57 -0.70
C LEU A 107 -4.23 10.81 -0.98
N ALA A 108 -4.78 11.48 0.04
CA ALA A 108 -5.34 12.82 -0.15
C ALA A 108 -4.27 13.82 -0.63
N TYR A 109 -3.03 13.66 -0.15
CA TYR A 109 -1.89 14.49 -0.55
C TYR A 109 -1.20 13.99 -1.83
N TYR A 110 -1.04 12.66 -1.97
CA TYR A 110 -0.28 12.08 -3.08
C TYR A 110 -1.10 11.76 -4.33
N SER A 111 -2.43 11.62 -4.21
CA SER A 111 -3.34 11.36 -5.33
C SER A 111 -4.42 12.43 -5.50
N GLY A 112 -4.56 13.33 -4.52
CA GLY A 112 -5.46 14.46 -4.53
C GLY A 112 -6.72 14.26 -3.68
N TRP A 113 -7.21 15.36 -3.11
CA TRP A 113 -8.28 15.35 -2.11
C TRP A 113 -9.56 14.64 -2.57
N GLY A 114 -9.98 14.87 -3.82
CA GLY A 114 -11.19 14.25 -4.38
C GLY A 114 -11.08 12.72 -4.50
N LYS A 115 -9.88 12.18 -4.73
CA LYS A 115 -9.64 10.73 -4.79
C LYS A 115 -9.79 10.09 -3.42
N ALA A 116 -9.23 10.72 -2.38
CA ALA A 116 -9.39 10.26 -1.00
C ALA A 116 -10.84 10.37 -0.51
N MET A 117 -11.51 11.50 -0.80
CA MET A 117 -12.92 11.69 -0.44
C MET A 117 -13.84 10.65 -1.09
N ALA A 118 -13.55 10.22 -2.32
CA ALA A 118 -14.32 9.19 -3.00
C ALA A 118 -14.23 7.81 -2.30
N ALA A 119 -13.17 7.56 -1.52
CA ALA A 119 -13.01 6.31 -0.78
C ALA A 119 -13.89 6.21 0.47
N VAL A 120 -14.36 7.35 1.01
CA VAL A 120 -15.08 7.41 2.29
C VAL A 120 -16.33 6.55 2.32
N GLY A 121 -17.17 6.62 1.27
CA GLY A 121 -18.40 5.83 1.18
C GLY A 121 -18.14 4.32 1.14
N PRO A 122 -17.44 3.82 0.10
CA PRO A 122 -17.15 2.39 -0.05
C PRO A 122 -16.42 1.76 1.15
N VAL A 123 -15.44 2.45 1.73
CA VAL A 123 -14.70 1.94 2.90
C VAL A 123 -15.56 2.03 4.17
N GLY A 124 -16.35 3.10 4.33
CA GLY A 124 -17.30 3.26 5.43
C GLY A 124 -18.36 2.15 5.47
N GLU A 125 -18.83 1.69 4.32
CA GLU A 125 -19.74 0.52 4.22
C GLU A 125 -19.10 -0.75 4.79
N VAL A 126 -17.82 -1.01 4.46
CA VAL A 126 -17.07 -2.16 4.98
C VAL A 126 -16.86 -2.04 6.48
N PHE A 127 -16.48 -0.86 6.96
CA PHE A 127 -16.27 -0.62 8.39
C PHE A 127 -17.57 -0.83 9.17
N ALA A 128 -18.70 -0.30 8.69
CA ALA A 128 -20.01 -0.52 9.29
C ALA A 128 -20.40 -2.01 9.28
N LYS A 129 -20.21 -2.71 8.15
CA LYS A 129 -20.50 -4.15 8.03
C LYS A 129 -19.67 -4.99 9.02
N ARG A 130 -18.43 -4.58 9.30
CA ARG A 130 -17.51 -5.27 10.21
C ARG A 130 -17.56 -4.77 11.66
N GLY A 131 -18.43 -3.81 11.98
CA GLY A 131 -18.52 -3.22 13.33
C GLY A 131 -17.24 -2.51 13.76
N ILE A 132 -16.54 -1.87 12.81
CA ILE A 132 -15.33 -1.09 13.07
C ILE A 132 -15.75 0.30 13.56
N GLU A 133 -15.33 0.63 14.78
CA GLU A 133 -15.67 1.88 15.45
C GLU A 133 -14.51 2.89 15.39
N ALA A 134 -14.80 4.14 15.78
CA ALA A 134 -13.86 5.26 15.67
C ALA A 134 -12.58 5.09 16.53
N ASP A 135 -12.63 4.29 17.60
CA ASP A 135 -11.49 4.00 18.47
C ASP A 135 -10.48 3.04 17.83
N GLN A 136 -10.83 2.38 16.72
CA GLN A 136 -9.95 1.53 15.92
C GLN A 136 -9.28 2.30 14.77
N LEU A 137 -9.55 3.61 14.63
CA LEU A 137 -9.02 4.47 13.58
C LEU A 137 -7.85 5.34 14.11
N PRO A 138 -7.03 5.91 13.21
CA PRO A 138 -5.89 6.74 13.61
C PRO A 138 -6.33 7.93 14.46
N ALA A 139 -5.50 8.28 15.44
CA ALA A 139 -5.69 9.54 16.15
C ALA A 139 -5.58 10.72 15.16
N ILE A 140 -6.37 11.77 15.40
CA ILE A 140 -6.30 12.99 14.59
C ILE A 140 -4.91 13.62 14.69
N ARG A 141 -4.33 13.62 15.90
CA ARG A 141 -2.98 14.12 16.22
C ARG A 141 -2.21 13.06 17.02
N PRO A 142 -1.59 12.09 16.35
CA PRO A 142 -0.77 11.09 17.02
C PRO A 142 0.60 11.67 17.38
N ASP A 143 1.31 11.02 18.29
CA ASP A 143 2.72 11.32 18.52
C ASP A 143 3.55 10.96 17.27
N PRO A 144 4.38 11.88 16.75
CA PRO A 144 5.11 11.64 15.51
C PRO A 144 6.23 10.62 15.71
N LEU A 145 6.47 9.82 14.67
CA LEU A 145 7.67 9.00 14.53
C LEU A 145 8.93 9.88 14.54
N PRO A 146 10.10 9.33 14.95
CA PRO A 146 11.35 10.07 14.92
C PRO A 146 11.70 10.60 13.53
N LEU A 147 12.11 11.86 13.47
CA LEU A 147 12.59 12.51 12.24
C LEU A 147 14.12 12.46 12.16
N ASP A 148 14.64 12.06 11.00
CA ASP A 148 16.05 12.31 10.67
C ASP A 148 16.21 13.77 10.26
N GLU A 149 16.53 14.61 11.24
CA GLU A 149 16.70 16.06 11.04
C GLU A 149 17.79 16.40 10.02
N LYS A 150 18.84 15.58 9.91
CA LYS A 150 19.91 15.84 8.94
C LYS A 150 19.43 15.56 7.52
N ALA A 151 18.80 14.41 7.30
CA ALA A 151 18.26 14.07 5.99
C ALA A 151 17.15 15.05 5.57
N GLU A 152 16.30 15.47 6.52
CA GLU A 152 15.24 16.44 6.25
C GLU A 152 15.79 17.83 5.93
N ALA A 153 16.79 18.32 6.66
CA ALA A 153 17.44 19.59 6.34
C ALA A 153 18.06 19.58 4.92
N GLN A 154 18.69 18.46 4.52
CA GLN A 154 19.23 18.31 3.17
C GLN A 154 18.14 18.27 2.09
N ARG A 155 17.03 17.57 2.33
CA ARG A 155 15.88 17.54 1.42
C ARG A 155 15.27 18.93 1.27
N ALA A 156 15.01 19.62 2.38
CA ALA A 156 14.44 20.96 2.41
C ALA A 156 15.32 21.98 1.68
N ALA A 157 16.64 21.96 1.91
CA ALA A 157 17.59 22.81 1.22
C ALA A 157 17.56 22.59 -0.30
N ARG A 158 17.64 21.33 -0.74
CA ARG A 158 17.62 20.99 -2.18
C ARG A 158 16.35 21.47 -2.89
N VAL A 159 15.18 21.27 -2.27
CA VAL A 159 13.90 21.73 -2.85
C VAL A 159 13.81 23.25 -2.82
N GLY A 160 14.25 23.89 -1.72
CA GLY A 160 14.26 25.34 -1.56
C GLY A 160 15.15 26.05 -2.60
N GLU A 161 16.37 25.57 -2.80
CA GLU A 161 17.31 26.11 -3.80
C GLU A 161 16.73 26.10 -5.22
N GLN A 162 15.98 25.05 -5.57
CA GLN A 162 15.43 24.89 -6.92
C GLN A 162 14.12 25.63 -7.14
N PHE A 163 13.24 25.68 -6.12
CA PHE A 163 11.83 26.02 -6.34
C PHE A 163 11.27 27.14 -5.44
N ASN A 164 12.04 27.70 -4.49
CA ASN A 164 11.54 28.79 -3.63
C ASN A 164 11.13 30.03 -4.43
N THR A 165 11.83 30.35 -5.52
CA THR A 165 11.50 31.51 -6.37
C THR A 165 10.34 31.23 -7.31
N VAL A 166 9.93 29.96 -7.47
CA VAL A 166 8.84 29.53 -8.36
C VAL A 166 7.54 29.41 -7.59
N ALA A 167 7.53 28.66 -6.50
CA ALA A 167 6.32 28.36 -5.72
C ALA A 167 6.64 28.24 -4.22
N PRO A 168 6.95 29.35 -3.52
CA PRO A 168 7.40 29.31 -2.13
C PRO A 168 6.40 28.66 -1.17
N GLY A 169 5.09 28.89 -1.39
CA GLY A 169 4.04 28.24 -0.60
C GLY A 169 4.04 26.71 -0.73
N LEU A 170 4.28 26.18 -1.94
CA LEU A 170 4.36 24.74 -2.16
C LEU A 170 5.61 24.15 -1.50
N VAL A 171 6.74 24.84 -1.55
CA VAL A 171 7.98 24.40 -0.87
C VAL A 171 7.78 24.37 0.65
N GLN A 172 7.13 25.39 1.22
CA GLN A 172 6.81 25.44 2.64
C GLN A 172 5.89 24.28 3.04
N TYR A 173 4.77 24.09 2.33
CA TYR A 173 3.82 23.00 2.61
C TYR A 173 4.42 21.62 2.42
N THR A 174 5.34 21.45 1.47
CA THR A 174 6.10 20.20 1.31
C THR A 174 6.86 19.88 2.60
N THR A 175 7.48 20.88 3.21
CA THR A 175 8.22 20.70 4.46
C THR A 175 7.28 20.48 5.64
N ASP A 176 6.34 21.39 5.85
CA ASP A 176 5.52 21.42 7.07
C ASP A 176 4.45 20.33 7.09
N TYR A 177 3.70 20.17 6.00
CA TYR A 177 2.56 19.26 5.96
C TYR A 177 2.96 17.84 5.56
N LEU A 178 3.99 17.69 4.72
CA LEU A 178 4.40 16.36 4.27
C LEU A 178 5.51 15.79 5.14
N PHE A 179 6.72 16.34 5.07
CA PHE A 179 7.89 15.67 5.65
C PHE A 179 8.04 15.85 7.17
N ARG A 180 7.48 16.91 7.75
CA ARG A 180 7.45 17.16 9.21
C ARG A 180 6.14 16.78 9.90
N ASP A 181 5.15 16.29 9.15
CA ASP A 181 3.85 15.83 9.69
C ASP A 181 3.42 14.50 9.06
N LEU A 182 2.84 14.51 7.86
CA LEU A 182 2.23 13.32 7.24
C LEU A 182 3.16 12.09 7.22
N TRP A 183 4.44 12.27 6.87
CA TRP A 183 5.43 11.20 6.81
C TRP A 183 5.85 10.63 8.17
N LEU A 184 5.51 11.33 9.25
CA LEU A 184 5.83 10.96 10.63
C LEU A 184 4.61 10.39 11.37
N ARG A 185 3.42 10.38 10.77
CA ARG A 185 2.24 9.76 11.40
C ARG A 185 2.47 8.24 11.58
N PRO A 186 2.23 7.66 12.77
CA PRO A 186 2.66 6.31 13.12
C PRO A 186 1.73 5.19 12.64
N ASP A 187 0.49 5.51 12.25
CA ASP A 187 -0.53 4.52 11.88
C ASP A 187 -0.23 3.77 10.56
N LEU A 188 0.75 4.27 9.78
CA LEU A 188 1.46 3.48 8.78
C LEU A 188 2.95 3.49 9.11
N LYS A 189 3.54 2.30 9.18
CA LYS A 189 5.00 2.16 9.29
C LYS A 189 5.67 2.86 8.09
N PRO A 190 6.88 3.44 8.25
CA PRO A 190 7.58 4.11 7.14
C PRO A 190 7.72 3.28 5.87
N ARG A 191 7.93 1.95 6.01
CA ARG A 191 7.93 0.99 4.90
C ARG A 191 6.61 1.00 4.14
N ASP A 192 5.50 0.88 4.86
CA ASP A 192 4.17 0.71 4.29
C ASP A 192 3.63 2.02 3.71
N ARG A 193 3.94 3.16 4.35
CA ARG A 193 3.67 4.49 3.79
C ARG A 193 4.41 4.70 2.47
N SER A 194 5.67 4.30 2.42
CA SER A 194 6.45 4.32 1.18
C SER A 194 5.90 3.35 0.12
N LEU A 195 5.49 2.15 0.52
CA LEU A 195 4.87 1.15 -0.36
C LEU A 195 3.62 1.71 -1.07
N VAL A 196 2.67 2.29 -0.32
CA VAL A 196 1.44 2.85 -0.91
C VAL A 196 1.71 4.10 -1.75
N THR A 197 2.74 4.87 -1.41
CA THR A 197 3.18 6.01 -2.23
C THR A 197 3.70 5.53 -3.59
N VAL A 198 4.63 4.58 -3.61
CA VAL A 198 5.18 4.02 -4.84
C VAL A 198 4.07 3.37 -5.68
N ALA A 199 3.15 2.63 -5.05
CA ALA A 199 2.03 2.03 -5.74
C ALA A 199 1.11 3.07 -6.40
N ALA A 200 0.76 4.15 -5.69
CA ALA A 200 -0.05 5.23 -6.24
C ALA A 200 0.65 5.91 -7.42
N LEU A 201 1.94 6.24 -7.31
CA LEU A 201 2.73 6.88 -8.37
C LEU A 201 2.78 6.03 -9.64
N ILE A 202 3.08 4.74 -9.51
CA ILE A 202 3.09 3.80 -10.64
C ILE A 202 1.68 3.73 -11.27
N SER A 203 0.64 3.70 -10.45
CA SER A 203 -0.74 3.48 -10.92
C SER A 203 -1.29 4.57 -11.84
N VAL A 204 -0.69 5.76 -11.81
CA VAL A 204 -1.03 6.91 -12.66
C VAL A 204 0.15 7.40 -13.52
N GLY A 205 1.22 6.61 -13.64
CA GLY A 205 2.34 6.89 -14.54
C GLY A 205 3.24 8.07 -14.12
N GLN A 206 3.27 8.45 -12.84
CA GLN A 206 4.08 9.56 -12.31
C GLN A 206 5.55 9.17 -12.11
N VAL A 207 6.21 8.75 -13.18
CA VAL A 207 7.57 8.16 -13.18
C VAL A 207 8.65 9.10 -12.64
N GLU A 208 8.46 10.42 -12.77
CA GLU A 208 9.41 11.43 -12.28
C GLU A 208 9.61 11.37 -10.76
N GLN A 209 8.61 10.94 -10.01
CA GLN A 209 8.65 10.88 -8.55
C GLN A 209 9.06 9.49 -8.02
N ILE A 210 9.03 8.45 -8.86
CA ILE A 210 9.30 7.07 -8.45
C ILE A 210 10.74 6.93 -7.91
N THR A 211 11.73 7.59 -8.51
CA THR A 211 13.14 7.45 -8.08
C THR A 211 13.31 7.81 -6.59
N TYR A 212 12.72 8.92 -6.16
CA TYR A 212 12.83 9.37 -4.76
C TYR A 212 12.08 8.43 -3.81
N HIS A 213 10.81 8.13 -4.12
CA HIS A 213 9.98 7.34 -3.24
C HIS A 213 10.34 5.86 -3.19
N LEU A 214 10.87 5.29 -4.27
CA LEU A 214 11.39 3.91 -4.28
C LEU A 214 12.67 3.79 -3.44
N ASN A 215 13.59 4.75 -3.52
CA ASN A 215 14.74 4.76 -2.61
C ASN A 215 14.30 4.86 -1.16
N ARG A 216 13.36 5.77 -0.84
CA ARG A 216 12.80 5.90 0.51
C ARG A 216 12.12 4.61 1.00
N ALA A 217 11.40 3.91 0.11
CA ALA A 217 10.80 2.63 0.42
C ALA A 217 11.86 1.57 0.79
N MET A 218 12.94 1.52 0.02
CA MET A 218 14.03 0.57 0.25
C MET A 218 14.85 0.92 1.49
N ASP A 219 15.09 2.21 1.76
CA ASP A 219 15.69 2.69 3.01
C ASP A 219 14.84 2.31 4.23
N SER A 220 13.52 2.18 4.04
CA SER A 220 12.56 1.76 5.06
C SER A 220 12.35 0.24 5.11
N GLY A 221 13.11 -0.55 4.33
CA GLY A 221 13.09 -2.02 4.39
C GLY A 221 12.26 -2.72 3.32
N LEU A 222 11.78 -2.04 2.28
CA LEU A 222 11.23 -2.71 1.09
C LEU A 222 12.37 -3.37 0.29
N THR A 223 12.28 -4.67 0.02
CA THR A 223 13.34 -5.37 -0.75
C THR A 223 13.19 -5.13 -2.26
N GLU A 224 14.27 -5.36 -3.03
CA GLU A 224 14.20 -5.33 -4.50
C GLU A 224 13.17 -6.34 -5.05
N GLU A 225 13.11 -7.53 -4.46
CA GLU A 225 12.12 -8.57 -4.81
C GLU A 225 10.69 -8.08 -4.57
N GLN A 226 10.42 -7.50 -3.40
CA GLN A 226 9.10 -6.95 -3.08
C GLN A 226 8.73 -5.79 -4.03
N ALA A 227 9.67 -4.89 -4.33
CA ALA A 227 9.44 -3.81 -5.28
C ALA A 227 9.13 -4.34 -6.70
N SER A 228 9.80 -5.41 -7.13
CA SER A 228 9.51 -6.10 -8.40
C SER A 228 8.11 -6.70 -8.40
N GLU A 229 7.68 -7.31 -7.30
CA GLU A 229 6.31 -7.85 -7.16
C GLU A 229 5.26 -6.74 -7.11
N VAL A 230 5.56 -5.57 -6.54
CA VAL A 230 4.66 -4.39 -6.61
C VAL A 230 4.42 -3.96 -8.05
N ILE A 231 5.50 -3.80 -8.84
CA ILE A 231 5.39 -3.41 -10.26
C ILE A 231 4.60 -4.47 -11.05
N THR A 232 4.89 -5.75 -10.80
CA THR A 232 4.19 -6.88 -11.43
C THR A 232 2.70 -6.89 -11.09
N HIS A 233 2.34 -6.73 -9.81
CA HIS A 233 0.95 -6.68 -9.34
C HIS A 233 0.19 -5.53 -10.01
N LEU A 234 0.83 -4.36 -10.09
CA LEU A 234 0.24 -3.16 -10.70
C LEU A 234 0.06 -3.26 -12.22
N ALA A 235 0.69 -4.21 -12.91
CA ALA A 235 0.38 -4.46 -14.32
C ALA A 235 -1.09 -4.89 -14.52
N PHE A 236 -1.66 -5.62 -13.55
CA PHE A 236 -3.04 -6.10 -13.58
C PHE A 236 -4.05 -5.05 -13.08
N TYR A 237 -3.66 -4.22 -12.11
CA TYR A 237 -4.54 -3.22 -11.48
C TYR A 237 -4.46 -1.84 -12.12
N ALA A 238 -3.31 -1.46 -12.68
CA ALA A 238 -3.09 -0.16 -13.28
C ALA A 238 -2.77 -0.22 -14.79
N GLY A 239 -2.71 -1.42 -15.35
CA GLY A 239 -2.42 -1.67 -16.76
C GLY A 239 -0.93 -1.81 -17.07
N TRP A 240 -0.63 -2.64 -18.06
CA TRP A 240 0.74 -2.93 -18.51
C TRP A 240 1.60 -1.70 -18.81
N PRO A 241 1.12 -0.64 -19.50
CA PRO A 241 1.94 0.52 -19.82
C PRO A 241 2.50 1.24 -18.58
N ASN A 242 1.72 1.30 -17.50
CA ASN A 242 2.15 1.91 -16.25
C ASN A 242 3.27 1.10 -15.57
N ALA A 243 3.09 -0.22 -15.47
CA ALA A 243 4.13 -1.11 -14.93
C ALA A 243 5.42 -1.08 -15.77
N MET A 244 5.28 -1.14 -17.10
CA MET A 244 6.42 -1.08 -18.03
C MET A 244 7.18 0.25 -17.94
N SER A 245 6.47 1.37 -17.77
CA SER A 245 7.09 2.70 -17.61
C SER A 245 7.88 2.84 -16.31
N ALA A 246 7.53 2.06 -15.28
CA ALA A 246 8.26 2.04 -14.00
C ALA A 246 9.57 1.22 -14.07
N LEU A 247 9.67 0.23 -14.97
CA LEU A 247 10.81 -0.69 -15.02
C LEU A 247 12.17 0.01 -15.24
N PRO A 248 12.34 0.97 -16.18
CA PRO A 248 13.62 1.66 -16.35
C PRO A 248 14.03 2.44 -15.09
N VAL A 249 13.05 3.04 -14.40
CA VAL A 249 13.29 3.79 -13.16
C VAL A 249 13.71 2.85 -12.04
N ALA A 250 12.98 1.75 -11.83
CA ALA A 250 13.31 0.75 -10.82
C ALA A 250 14.68 0.12 -11.06
N LYS A 251 14.98 -0.26 -12.31
CA LYS A 251 16.30 -0.76 -12.72
C LYS A 251 17.41 0.22 -12.32
N GLY A 252 17.25 1.52 -12.64
CA GLY A 252 18.23 2.54 -12.30
C GLY A 252 18.41 2.73 -10.79
N VAL A 253 17.35 2.55 -9.99
CA VAL A 253 17.45 2.57 -8.52
C VAL A 253 18.23 1.36 -8.02
N PHE A 254 17.90 0.14 -8.46
CA PHE A 254 18.57 -1.09 -8.02
C PHE A 254 20.06 -1.09 -8.37
N GLU A 255 20.40 -0.71 -9.61
CA GLU A 255 21.80 -0.63 -10.06
C GLU A 255 22.60 0.39 -9.22
N LYS A 256 22.02 1.54 -8.89
CA LYS A 256 22.68 2.57 -8.07
C LYS A 256 22.89 2.14 -6.61
N ARG A 257 22.05 1.26 -6.06
CA ARG A 257 22.16 0.81 -4.66
C ARG A 257 23.13 -0.36 -4.46
N ARG A 258 23.47 -1.06 -5.55
CA ARG A 258 24.46 -2.17 -5.53
C ARG A 258 25.91 -1.68 -5.67
N ASN A 259 26.09 -0.46 -6.14
CA ASN A 259 27.39 0.21 -6.31
C ASN A 259 27.69 1.13 -5.14
#